data_AF-A0A1B6NT03-F1
#
_entry.id   AF-A0A1B6NT03-F1
#
_cell.length_a   1.000
_cell.length_b   1.000
_cell.length_c   1.000
_cell.angle_alpha   90.00
_cell.angle_beta   90.00
_cell.angle_gamma   90.00
#
_symmetry.space_group_name_H-M   'P 1'
#
loop_
_entity.id
_entity.type
_entity.pdbx_description
1 polymer ?
#
loop_
_entity_poly.entity_id
_entity_poly.type
_entity_poly.pdbx_seq_one_letter_code
_entity_poly.pdbx_strand_id
1 'polypeptide(L)' 'MRVWGYLMANGAMPYVSYSTSFDPSIGIDDTTGRTLKPTEGKQWEVGVKYQPSSFDGLFSAAVYDLT' A
#
# COMPACT_ATOMS: atom_id res chain seq x y z
N MET A 1 8.53 0.42 -0.57
CA MET A 1 7.44 0.88 0.32
C MET A 1 8.02 1.69 1.47
N ARG A 2 7.36 2.80 1.84
CA ARG A 2 7.67 3.61 3.03
C ARG A 2 6.43 3.72 3.91
N VAL A 3 6.60 3.67 5.22
CA VAL A 3 5.53 3.75 6.22
C VAL A 3 5.92 4.73 7.31
N TRP A 4 5.00 5.62 7.66
CA TRP A 4 5.07 6.47 8.83
C TRP A 4 3.91 6.15 9.75
N GLY A 5 4.15 6.07 11.04
CA GLY A 5 3.10 5.80 12.01
C GLY A 5 3.52 6.21 13.41
N TYR A 6 2.54 6.28 14.30
CA TYR A 6 2.74 6.65 15.69
C TYR A 6 1.99 5.67 16.59
N LEU A 7 2.70 5.06 17.55
CA LEU A 7 2.07 4.20 18.55
C LEU A 7 1.61 5.06 19.74
N MET A 8 0.30 5.09 19.96
CA MET A 8 -0.31 5.75 21.10
C MET A 8 -0.25 4.86 22.36
N ALA A 9 -0.29 5.48 23.53
CA ALA A 9 -0.28 4.78 24.82
C ALA A 9 -1.49 3.85 25.02
N ASN A 10 -2.62 4.10 24.34
CA ASN A 10 -3.81 3.25 24.39
C ASN A 10 -3.73 2.02 23.46
N GLY A 11 -2.63 1.81 22.73
CA GLY A 11 -2.48 0.68 21.81
C GLY A 11 -2.99 0.94 20.39
N ALA A 12 -3.45 2.16 20.07
CA ALA A 12 -3.79 2.58 18.71
C ALA A 12 -2.53 3.03 17.95
N MET A 13 -2.46 2.67 16.67
CA MET A 13 -1.37 3.02 15.76
C MET A 13 -1.92 3.52 14.43
N PRO A 14 -2.19 4.82 14.27
CA PRO A 14 -2.42 5.42 12.97
C PRO A 14 -1.14 5.39 12.14
N TYR A 15 -1.30 5.19 10.83
CA TYR A 15 -0.20 5.19 9.88
C TYR A 15 -0.62 5.74 8.52
N VAL A 16 0.38 6.19 7.77
CA VAL A 16 0.31 6.51 6.36
C VAL A 16 1.44 5.78 5.64
N SER A 17 1.18 5.23 4.48
CA SER A 17 2.19 4.53 3.69
C SER A 17 2.11 4.90 2.21
N TYR A 18 3.26 4.79 1.55
CA TYR A 18 3.40 4.97 0.11
C TYR A 18 4.23 3.82 -0.48
N SER A 19 3.74 3.23 -1.55
CA SER A 19 4.39 2.13 -2.25
C SER A 19 4.40 2.33 -3.77
N THR A 20 5.39 1.74 -4.42
CA THR A 20 5.53 1.71 -5.87
C THR A 20 5.75 0.28 -6.32
N SER A 21 5.16 -0.12 -7.43
CA SER A 21 5.35 -1.42 -8.08
C SER A 21 5.78 -1.23 -9.53
N PHE A 22 6.41 -2.27 -10.08
CA PHE A 22 6.85 -2.33 -11.46
C PHE A 22 6.65 -3.75 -11.97
N ASP A 23 5.93 -3.89 -13.08
CA ASP A 23 5.69 -5.15 -13.77
C ASP A 23 6.24 -5.05 -15.21
N PRO A 24 7.32 -5.79 -15.53
CA PRO A 24 7.91 -5.79 -16.87
C PRO A 24 7.01 -6.51 -17.87
N SER A 25 6.43 -5.76 -18.80
CA SER A 25 5.68 -6.33 -19.92
C SER A 25 6.63 -6.80 -21.03
N ILE A 26 6.78 -8.11 -21.19
CA ILE A 26 7.58 -8.72 -22.26
C ILE A 26 6.70 -8.92 -23.48
N GLY A 27 6.94 -8.14 -24.53
CA GLY A 27 6.21 -8.26 -25.78
C GLY A 27 6.38 -7.04 -26.67
N ILE A 28 5.80 -7.15 -27.85
CA ILE A 28 5.77 -6.09 -28.86
C ILE A 28 4.30 -5.76 -29.10
N ASP A 29 3.97 -4.48 -29.15
CA ASP A 29 2.63 -4.02 -29.48
C ASP A 29 2.33 -4.36 -30.95
N ASP A 30 1.33 -5.21 -31.20
CA ASP A 30 1.01 -5.73 -32.53
C ASP A 30 0.54 -4.66 -33.53
N THR A 31 0.14 -3.48 -33.04
CA THR A 31 -0.34 -2.37 -33.88
C THR A 31 0.77 -1.37 -34.21
N THR A 32 1.70 -1.15 -33.29
CA THR A 32 2.74 -0.12 -33.39
C THR A 32 4.16 -0.67 -33.57
N GLY A 33 4.36 -1.98 -33.36
CA GLY A 33 5.65 -2.66 -33.48
C GLY A 33 6.68 -2.26 -32.40
N ARG A 34 6.25 -1.55 -31.35
CA ARG A 34 7.12 -1.08 -30.26
C ARG A 34 7.11 -2.03 -29.08
N THR A 35 8.20 -2.07 -28.31
CA THR A 35 8.25 -2.81 -27.04
C THR A 35 7.15 -2.30 -26.10
N LEU A 36 6.46 -3.22 -25.43
CA LEU A 36 5.46 -2.89 -24.41
C LEU A 36 6.12 -2.07 -23.30
N LYS A 37 5.43 -1.00 -22.88
CA LYS A 37 5.86 -0.24 -21.71
C LYS A 37 5.57 -1.07 -20.45
N PRO A 38 6.47 -1.07 -19.47
CA PRO A 38 6.20 -1.72 -18.19
C PRO A 38 5.01 -1.06 -17.50
N THR A 39 4.28 -1.85 -16.72
CA THR A 39 3.19 -1.33 -15.88
C THR A 39 3.79 -0.86 -14.55
N GLU A 40 3.60 0.41 -14.22
CA GLU A 40 3.99 0.97 -12.93
C GLU A 40 2.75 1.21 -12.09
N GLY A 41 2.83 0.90 -10.79
CA GLY A 41 1.76 1.20 -9.84
C GLY A 41 2.27 2.09 -8.71
N LYS A 42 1.41 2.98 -8.23
CA LYS A 42 1.65 3.86 -7.08
C LYS A 42 0.47 3.72 -6.12
N GLN A 43 0.76 3.41 -4.87
CA GLN A 43 -0.24 3.24 -3.84
C GLN A 43 0.01 4.19 -2.68
N TRP A 44 -1.05 4.82 -2.21
CA TRP A 44 -1.08 5.51 -0.94
C TRP A 44 -2.15 4.89 -0.05
N GLU A 45 -1.83 4.74 1.22
CA GLU A 45 -2.71 4.11 2.21
C GLU A 45 -2.65 4.88 3.51
N VAL A 46 -3.81 5.14 4.10
CA VAL A 46 -3.96 5.70 5.44
C VAL A 46 -4.79 4.74 6.25
N GLY A 47 -4.32 4.38 7.43
CA GLY A 47 -5.02 3.40 8.27
C GLY A 47 -4.73 3.55 9.74
N VAL A 48 -5.44 2.74 10.52
CA VAL A 48 -5.25 2.59 11.95
C VAL A 48 -5.25 1.12 12.30
N LYS A 49 -4.32 0.74 13.18
CA LYS A 49 -4.33 -0.56 13.86
C LYS A 49 -4.60 -0.33 15.33
N TYR A 50 -5.32 -1.22 15.99
CA TYR A 50 -5.61 -1.13 17.41
C TYR A 50 -5.54 -2.50 18.06
N GLN A 51 -4.74 -2.60 19.12
CA GLN A 51 -4.65 -3.78 19.96
C GLN A 51 -5.23 -3.44 21.35
N PRO A 52 -6.40 -3.99 21.73
CA PRO A 52 -6.96 -3.80 23.06
C PRO A 52 -6.05 -4.43 24.13
N SER A 53 -6.03 -3.83 25.32
CA SER A 53 -5.32 -4.40 26.47
C SER A 53 -6.14 -5.41 27.29
N SER A 54 -7.46 -5.44 27.08
CA SER A 54 -8.40 -6.26 27.85
C SER A 54 -8.56 -7.70 27.34
N PHE A 55 -8.21 -7.95 26.09
CA PHE A 55 -8.25 -9.28 25.47
C PHE A 55 -7.30 -9.32 24.27
N ASP A 56 -6.92 -10.53 23.88
CA ASP A 56 -6.08 -10.73 22.70
C ASP A 56 -6.90 -10.48 21.42
N GLY A 57 -6.58 -9.38 20.74
CA GLY A 57 -7.22 -9.01 19.48
C GLY A 57 -6.45 -7.94 18.73
N LEU A 58 -6.60 -7.91 17.41
CA LEU A 58 -6.07 -6.85 16.56
C LEU A 58 -7.16 -6.39 15.59
N PHE A 59 -7.46 -5.10 15.65
CA PHE A 59 -8.38 -4.44 14.74
C PHE A 59 -7.59 -3.57 13.76
N SER A 60 -8.01 -3.56 12.50
CA SER A 60 -7.41 -2.73 11.47
C SER A 60 -8.46 -2.15 10.55
N ALA A 61 -8.32 -0.88 10.22
CA ALA A 61 -9.11 -0.21 9.20
C ALA A 61 -8.19 0.69 8.36
N ALA A 62 -8.38 0.69 7.04
CA ALA A 62 -7.58 1.49 6.14
C ALA A 62 -8.40 1.92 4.92
N VAL A 63 -8.02 3.08 4.37
CA VAL A 63 -8.42 3.54 3.04
C VAL A 63 -7.16 3.60 2.17
N TYR A 64 -7.31 3.18 0.92
CA TYR A 64 -6.22 3.14 -0.04
C TYR A 64 -6.68 3.67 -1.38
N ASP A 65 -5.71 4.12 -2.16
CA ASP A 65 -5.85 4.36 -3.59
C ASP A 65 -4.64 3.81 -4.31
N LEU A 66 -4.93 3.30 -5.49
CA LEU A 66 -3.98 2.68 -6.38
C LEU A 66 -4.13 3.35 -7.76
N THR A 67 -3.03 3.95 -8.22
CA THR A 67 -2.92 4.58 -9.55
C THR A 67 -1.83 3.92 -10.37
#